data_AF-I1C8B1-F1
#
_entry.id   AF-I1C8B1-F1
#
_cell.length_a   1.000
_cell.length_b   1.000
_cell.length_c   1.000
_cell.angle_alpha   90.00
_cell.angle_beta   90.00
_cell.angle_gamma   90.00
#
_symmetry.space_group_name_H-M   'P 1'
#
loop_
_entity.id
_entity.type
_entity.pdbx_description
1 polymer ?
#
loop_
_entity_poly.entity_id
_entity_poly.type
_entity_poly.pdbx_seq_one_letter_code
_entity_poly.pdbx_strand_id
1 'polypeptide(L)'
;MSREASEQHKANGNKLFAEKRFEEAIKEYTSAIIKDSSVPVYYTNRALCYLKLEKYDQVISDCRRAIELDPNIGLSNYNLYNRK
;
A
#
# COMPACT_ATOMS: atom_id res chain seq x y z
N MET A 1 -5.17 -3.62 -20.94
CA MET A 1 -4.17 -2.52 -20.97
C MET A 1 -4.06 -1.74 -19.65
N SER A 2 -5.08 -1.68 -18.79
CA SER A 2 -5.04 -0.94 -17.51
C SER A 2 -4.27 -1.64 -16.37
N ARG A 3 -4.35 -2.97 -16.28
CA ARG A 3 -3.69 -3.76 -15.21
C ARG A 3 -2.16 -3.82 -15.30
N GLU A 4 -1.59 -3.92 -16.50
CA GLU A 4 -0.12 -3.96 -16.65
C GLU A 4 0.52 -2.64 -16.21
N ALA A 5 -0.12 -1.51 -16.49
CA ALA A 5 0.38 -0.20 -16.08
C ALA A 5 0.38 -0.04 -14.55
N SER A 6 -0.67 -0.51 -13.85
CA SER A 6 -0.73 -0.45 -12.38
C SER A 6 0.33 -1.37 -11.74
N GLU A 7 0.53 -2.56 -12.30
CA GLU A 7 1.57 -3.50 -11.85
C GLU A 7 2.99 -2.97 -12.07
N GLN A 8 3.25 -2.28 -13.19
CA GLN A 8 4.53 -1.63 -13.43
C GLN A 8 4.81 -0.53 -12.40
N HIS A 9 3.82 0.32 -12.10
CA HIS A 9 3.94 1.32 -11.06
C HIS A 9 4.18 0.69 -9.67
N LYS A 10 3.50 -0.42 -9.35
CA LYS A 10 3.79 -1.18 -8.12
C LYS A 10 5.24 -1.67 -8.09
N ALA A 11 5.73 -2.25 -9.18
CA ALA A 11 7.10 -2.76 -9.26
C ALA A 11 8.14 -1.62 -9.07
N ASN A 12 7.91 -0.47 -9.70
CA ASN A 12 8.75 0.72 -9.52
C ASN A 12 8.71 1.23 -8.07
N GLY A 13 7.52 1.30 -7.47
CA GLY A 13 7.35 1.65 -6.06
C GLY A 13 8.09 0.71 -5.12
N ASN A 14 8.06 -0.60 -5.39
CA ASN A 14 8.80 -1.59 -4.60
C ASN A 14 10.32 -1.37 -4.69
N LYS A 15 10.83 -1.06 -5.88
CA LYS A 15 12.25 -0.76 -6.08
C LYS A 15 12.67 0.49 -5.30
N LEU A 16 11.90 1.57 -5.40
CA LEU A 16 12.15 2.82 -4.68
C LEU A 16 12.06 2.62 -3.16
N PHE A 17 11.15 1.78 -2.68
CA PHE A 17 11.04 1.42 -1.28
C PHE A 17 12.31 0.71 -0.78
N ALA A 18 12.85 -0.24 -1.56
CA ALA A 18 14.11 -0.91 -1.25
C ALA A 18 15.29 0.08 -1.21
N GLU A 19 15.28 1.10 -2.06
CA GLU A 19 16.23 2.22 -2.06
C GLU A 19 15.99 3.25 -0.93
N LYS A 20 15.00 3.01 -0.04
CA LYS A 20 14.56 3.93 1.03
C LYS A 20 14.04 5.29 0.53
N ARG A 21 13.68 5.39 -0.75
CA ARG A 21 13.12 6.60 -1.38
C ARG A 21 11.59 6.60 -1.21
N PHE A 22 11.15 6.73 0.04
CA PHE A 22 9.76 6.51 0.42
C PHE A 22 8.77 7.49 -0.24
N GLU A 23 9.14 8.77 -0.37
CA GLU A 23 8.27 9.78 -1.00
C GLU A 23 8.03 9.51 -2.49
N GLU A 24 9.04 9.00 -3.19
CA GLU A 24 8.93 8.64 -4.60
C GLU A 24 8.16 7.32 -4.77
N ALA A 25 8.41 6.35 -3.88
CA ALA A 25 7.62 5.13 -3.82
C ALA A 25 6.13 5.43 -3.62
N ILE A 26 5.78 6.40 -2.77
CA ILE A 26 4.39 6.86 -2.57
C ILE A 26 3.78 7.37 -3.88
N LYS A 27 4.53 8.13 -4.70
CA LYS A 27 4.03 8.62 -5.99
C LYS A 27 3.74 7.47 -6.94
N GLU A 28 4.63 6.49 -7.02
CA GLU A 28 4.43 5.29 -7.86
C GLU A 28 3.21 4.48 -7.39
N TYR A 29 3.08 4.18 -6.09
CA TYR A 29 1.89 3.48 -5.60
C TYR A 29 0.60 4.27 -5.79
N THR A 30 0.66 5.61 -5.68
CA THR A 30 -0.51 6.47 -5.96
C THR A 30 -0.91 6.39 -7.44
N SER A 31 0.06 6.39 -8.36
CA SER A 31 -0.20 6.14 -9.79
C SER A 31 -0.80 4.76 -10.01
N ALA A 32 -0.31 3.71 -9.34
CA ALA A 32 -0.90 2.37 -9.40
C ALA A 32 -2.37 2.36 -8.94
N ILE A 33 -2.69 3.03 -7.83
CA ILE A 33 -4.05 3.17 -7.29
C ILE A 33 -4.97 3.94 -8.24
N ILE A 34 -4.49 5.01 -8.88
CA ILE A 34 -5.28 5.77 -9.85
C ILE A 34 -5.64 4.90 -11.07
N LYS A 35 -4.75 3.98 -11.46
CA LYS A 35 -4.97 3.06 -12.58
C LYS A 35 -5.87 1.88 -12.21
N ASP A 36 -5.67 1.30 -11.04
CA ASP A 36 -6.51 0.24 -10.49
C ASP A 36 -6.63 0.40 -8.96
N SER A 37 -7.76 0.95 -8.53
CA SER A 37 -8.05 1.22 -7.12
C SER A 37 -8.63 0.01 -6.38
N SER A 38 -8.86 -1.11 -7.08
CA SER A 38 -9.43 -2.34 -6.52
C SER A 38 -8.39 -3.27 -5.89
N VAL A 39 -7.10 -2.98 -6.10
CA VAL A 39 -6.00 -3.82 -5.60
C VAL A 39 -5.55 -3.34 -4.22
N PRO A 40 -5.83 -4.11 -3.15
CA PRO A 40 -5.52 -3.70 -1.78
C PRO A 40 -4.01 -3.58 -1.53
N VAL A 41 -3.21 -4.40 -2.22
CA VAL A 41 -1.74 -4.44 -2.07
C VAL A 41 -1.11 -3.05 -2.25
N TYR A 42 -1.61 -2.23 -3.19
CA TYR A 42 -1.05 -0.91 -3.45
C TYR A 42 -1.22 0.04 -2.26
N TYR A 43 -2.36 -0.04 -1.56
CA TYR A 43 -2.60 0.74 -0.35
C TYR A 43 -1.71 0.28 0.80
N THR A 44 -1.57 -1.04 1.03
CA THR A 44 -0.64 -1.56 2.04
C THR A 44 0.81 -1.14 1.79
N ASN A 45 1.27 -1.19 0.54
CA ASN A 45 2.65 -0.79 0.21
C ASN A 45 2.86 0.73 0.39
N ARG A 46 1.85 1.54 0.05
CA ARG A 46 1.89 2.98 0.31
C ARG A 46 1.83 3.30 1.80
N ALA A 47 1.01 2.58 2.57
CA ALA A 47 0.96 2.66 4.03
C ALA A 47 2.32 2.34 4.67
N LEU A 48 3.04 1.33 4.18
CA LEU A 48 4.40 1.04 4.66
C LEU A 48 5.36 2.20 4.41
N CYS A 49 5.24 2.91 3.29
CA CYS A 49 6.03 4.12 3.04
C CYS A 49 5.68 5.25 4.01
N TYR A 50 4.39 5.50 4.24
CA TYR A 50 3.94 6.48 5.22
C TYR A 50 4.40 6.14 6.63
N LEU A 51 4.41 4.86 7.01
CA LEU A 51 4.92 4.40 8.30
C LEU A 51 6.41 4.73 8.46
N LYS A 52 7.23 4.55 7.40
CA LYS A 52 8.65 4.92 7.41
C LYS A 52 8.89 6.43 7.47
N LEU A 53 7.90 7.22 7.10
CA LEU A 53 7.90 8.69 7.19
C LEU A 53 7.15 9.20 8.43
N GLU A 54 6.73 8.32 9.34
CA GLU A 54 6.00 8.65 10.57
C GLU A 54 4.67 9.40 10.30
N LYS A 55 4.08 9.18 9.13
CA LYS A 55 2.82 9.78 8.66
C LYS A 55 1.61 8.93 9.04
N TYR A 56 1.36 8.81 10.34
CA TYR A 56 0.41 7.84 10.90
C TYR A 56 -1.04 7.99 10.43
N ASP A 57 -1.53 9.21 10.21
CA ASP A 57 -2.90 9.44 9.73
C ASP A 57 -3.11 8.82 8.33
N GLN A 58 -2.12 8.96 7.46
CA GLN A 58 -2.15 8.36 6.13
C GLN A 58 -2.01 6.83 6.18
N VAL A 59 -1.21 6.30 7.11
CA VAL A 59 -1.14 4.85 7.36
C VAL A 59 -2.51 4.30 7.70
N ILE A 60 -3.21 4.93 8.64
CA ILE A 60 -4.54 4.50 9.09
C ILE A 60 -5.54 4.55 7.92
N SER A 61 -5.52 5.62 7.13
CA SER A 61 -6.40 5.76 5.96
C SER A 61 -6.18 4.65 4.93
N ASP A 62 -4.92 4.38 4.56
CA ASP A 62 -4.59 3.35 3.57
C ASP A 62 -4.87 1.93 4.09
N CYS A 63 -4.59 1.67 5.37
CA CYS A 63 -4.92 0.39 5.99
C CYS A 63 -6.43 0.14 6.03
N ARG A 64 -7.24 1.14 6.36
CA ARG A 64 -8.71 1.03 6.30
C ARG A 64 -9.17 0.68 4.89
N ARG A 65 -8.64 1.39 3.89
CA ARG A 65 -9.01 1.16 2.50
C ARG A 65 -8.60 -0.23 2.01
N ALA A 66 -7.43 -0.73 2.40
CA ALA A 66 -6.99 -2.08 2.07
C ALA A 66 -7.92 -3.15 2.69
N ILE A 67 -8.38 -2.94 3.93
CA ILE A 67 -9.31 -3.85 4.62
C ILE A 67 -10.71 -3.82 3.99
N GLU A 68 -11.19 -2.65 3.56
CA GLU A 68 -12.46 -2.53 2.83
C GLU A 68 -12.45 -3.31 1.50
N LEU A 69 -11.28 -3.37 0.84
CA LEU A 69 -11.10 -4.07 -0.43
C LEU A 69 -10.88 -5.58 -0.25
N ASP A 70 -10.09 -5.97 0.75
CA ASP A 70 -9.91 -7.37 1.14
C ASP A 70 -9.88 -7.50 2.68
N PRO A 71 -11.01 -7.91 3.27
CA PRO A 71 -11.11 -8.12 4.72
C PRO A 71 -10.11 -9.16 5.26
N ASN A 72 -9.58 -10.07 4.43
CA ASN A 72 -8.62 -11.09 4.85
C ASN A 72 -7.21 -10.52 5.08
N ILE A 73 -6.86 -9.39 4.45
CA ILE A 73 -5.62 -8.66 4.76
C ILE A 73 -5.69 -8.11 6.19
N GLY A 74 -6.85 -7.58 6.55
CA GLY A 74 -7.15 -7.13 7.91
C GLY A 74 -7.10 -8.29 8.90
N LEU A 75 -7.80 -9.39 8.63
CA LEU A 75 -7.81 -10.58 9.50
C LEU A 75 -6.42 -11.20 9.69
N SER A 76 -5.56 -11.20 8.68
CA SER A 76 -4.18 -11.70 8.82
C SER A 76 -3.37 -10.90 9.84
N ASN A 77 -3.52 -9.57 9.86
CA ASN A 77 -2.84 -8.69 10.81
C ASN A 77 -3.60 -8.54 12.15
N TYR A 78 -4.93 -8.60 12.14
CA TYR A 78 -5.80 -8.54 13.32
C TYR A 78 -5.73 -9.82 14.13
N ASN A 79 -5.57 -10.99 13.51
CA ASN A 79 -5.29 -12.25 14.21
C ASN A 79 -3.86 -12.29 14.78
N LEU A 80 -2.90 -11.55 14.20
CA LEU A 80 -1.60 -11.33 14.84
C LEU A 80 -1.69 -10.35 16.02
N TYR A 81 -2.58 -9.35 15.96
CA TYR A 81 -2.77 -8.37 17.04
C TYR A 81 -3.65 -8.88 18.21
N ASN A 82 -4.56 -9.84 17.95
CA ASN A 82 -5.46 -10.44 18.95
C ASN A 82 -5.11 -11.86 19.37
N ARG A 83 -4.02 -12.45 18.84
CA ARG A 83 -3.34 -13.57 19.52
C ARG A 83 -2.49 -13.01 20.67
N LYS A 84 -3.17 -12.52 21.69
CA LYS A 84 -2.62 -12.50 23.05
C LYS A 84 -2.94 -13.82 23.73
#